data_AF-E1GVV2-F1
#
_entry.id   AF-E1GVV2-F1
#
_cell.length_a   1.000
_cell.length_b   1.000
_cell.length_c   1.000
_cell.angle_alpha   90.00
_cell.angle_beta   90.00
_cell.angle_gamma   90.00
#
_symmetry.space_group_name_H-M   'P 1'
#
loop_
_entity.id
_entity.type
_entity.pdbx_description
1 polymer ?
#
loop_
_entity_poly.entity_id
_entity_poly.type
_entity_poly.pdbx_seq_one_letter_code
_entity_poly.pdbx_strand_id
1 'polypeptide(L)'
;MISIVSLPLTIVADFSQYLYQDWEFAKWIGVAIIIDTILSVWKHFLHKDASSEAFFGKFSKKIAIYILLLILSNVLANFKVNGSVVGATQWIGTYLCVFMMVRECFSCVENIQAIYPIFPTSFVRRLKDFNDKGEYIKKD
;
A
#
# COMPACT_ATOMS: atom_id res chain seq x y z
N MET A 1 -33.81 -0.92 -28.46
CA MET A 1 -32.46 -1.38 -28.88
C MET A 1 -31.48 -1.03 -27.76
N ILE A 2 -31.24 -1.96 -26.83
CA ILE A 2 -30.27 -1.75 -25.74
C ILE A 2 -28.89 -2.15 -26.29
N SER A 3 -28.25 -1.13 -26.84
CA SER A 3 -26.81 -0.86 -26.91
C SER A 3 -25.83 -2.04 -26.99
N ILE A 4 -25.32 -2.29 -28.20
CA ILE A 4 -24.07 -3.03 -28.43
C ILE A 4 -22.86 -2.34 -27.73
N VAL A 5 -23.02 -1.08 -27.33
CA VAL A 5 -22.03 -0.33 -26.53
C VAL A 5 -22.11 -0.65 -25.03
N SER A 6 -23.25 -1.15 -24.53
CA SER A 6 -23.35 -1.52 -23.11
C SER A 6 -22.65 -2.84 -22.80
N LEU A 7 -22.56 -3.78 -23.75
CA LEU A 7 -21.86 -5.05 -23.56
C LEU A 7 -20.37 -4.89 -23.20
N PRO A 8 -19.55 -4.15 -23.98
CA PRO A 8 -18.16 -3.91 -23.60
C PRO A 8 -18.05 -3.06 -22.34
N LEU A 9 -18.98 -2.13 -22.09
CA LEU A 9 -19.01 -1.36 -20.85
C LEU A 9 -19.29 -2.23 -19.63
N THR A 10 -20.21 -3.19 -19.74
CA THR A 10 -20.52 -4.17 -18.68
C THR A 10 -19.34 -5.10 -18.46
N ILE A 11 -18.68 -5.59 -19.51
CA ILE A 11 -17.49 -6.44 -19.39
C ILE A 11 -16.32 -5.68 -18.74
N VAL A 12 -16.10 -4.41 -19.11
CA VAL A 12 -15.07 -3.55 -18.52
C VAL A 12 -15.43 -3.16 -17.08
N ALA A 13 -16.72 -2.93 -16.78
CA ALA A 13 -17.21 -2.64 -15.44
C ALA A 13 -17.15 -3.87 -14.52
N ASP A 14 -17.41 -5.06 -15.05
CA ASP A 14 -17.28 -6.33 -14.32
C ASP A 14 -15.80 -6.64 -14.06
N PHE A 15 -14.91 -6.37 -15.02
CA PHE A 15 -13.46 -6.47 -14.82
C PHE A 15 -12.92 -5.44 -13.82
N SER A 16 -13.42 -4.20 -13.84
CA SER A 16 -13.01 -3.18 -12.87
C SER A 16 -13.52 -3.50 -11.46
N GLN A 17 -14.72 -4.09 -11.33
CA GLN A 17 -15.20 -4.65 -10.07
C GLN A 17 -14.33 -5.82 -9.57
N TYR A 18 -13.77 -6.63 -10.48
CA TYR A 18 -12.83 -7.69 -10.12
C TYR A 18 -11.45 -7.16 -9.72
N LEU A 19 -11.01 -6.02 -10.27
CA LEU A 19 -9.70 -5.44 -9.99
C LEU A 19 -9.63 -4.73 -8.63
N TYR A 20 -10.56 -3.82 -8.31
CA TYR A 20 -10.67 -3.24 -6.97
C TYR A 20 -11.97 -2.43 -6.81
N GLN A 21 -12.85 -2.80 -5.88
CA GLN A 21 -14.09 -2.04 -5.64
C GLN A 21 -13.92 -0.83 -4.72
N ASP A 22 -12.86 -0.78 -3.90
CA ASP A 22 -12.67 0.28 -2.90
C ASP A 22 -11.81 1.44 -3.43
N TRP A 23 -12.38 2.23 -4.33
CA TRP A 23 -11.67 3.41 -4.88
C TRP A 23 -11.35 4.47 -3.82
N GLU A 24 -11.98 4.42 -2.65
CA GLU A 24 -11.69 5.32 -1.56
C GLU A 24 -10.34 5.01 -0.91
N PHE A 25 -10.10 3.74 -0.58
CA PHE A 25 -8.80 3.31 -0.08
C PHE A 25 -7.68 3.56 -1.11
N ALA A 26 -7.92 3.27 -2.38
CA ALA A 26 -6.95 3.46 -3.46
C ALA A 26 -6.47 4.93 -3.56
N LYS A 27 -7.38 5.90 -3.37
CA LYS A 27 -7.02 7.32 -3.31
C LYS A 27 -6.10 7.64 -2.14
N TRP A 28 -6.44 7.17 -0.94
CA TRP A 28 -5.67 7.48 0.27
C TRP A 28 -4.28 6.84 0.26
N ILE A 29 -4.17 5.57 -0.14
CA ILE A 29 -2.86 4.91 -0.25
C ILE A 29 -2.01 5.58 -1.35
N GLY A 30 -2.62 6.02 -2.45
CA GLY A 30 -1.95 6.79 -3.49
C GLY A 30 -1.37 8.11 -2.97
N VAL A 31 -2.14 8.87 -2.18
CA VAL A 31 -1.66 10.09 -1.53
C VAL A 31 -0.49 9.80 -0.59
N ALA A 32 -0.57 8.74 0.21
CA ALA A 32 0.50 8.35 1.12
C ALA A 32 1.80 7.99 0.37
N ILE A 33 1.71 7.26 -0.74
CA ILE A 33 2.86 6.93 -1.61
C ILE A 33 3.47 8.20 -2.22
N ILE A 34 2.66 9.17 -2.65
CA ILE A 34 3.16 10.44 -3.20
C ILE A 34 3.94 11.21 -2.13
N ILE A 35 3.40 11.31 -0.92
CA ILE A 35 4.07 11.96 0.21
C ILE A 35 5.39 11.26 0.52
N ASP A 36 5.39 9.93 0.61
CA ASP A 36 6.60 9.13 0.84
C ASP A 36 7.67 9.37 -0.25
N THR A 37 7.24 9.45 -1.50
CA THR A 37 8.10 9.69 -2.65
C THR A 37 8.76 11.07 -2.57
N ILE A 38 7.99 12.12 -2.24
CA ILE A 38 8.51 13.48 -2.07
C ILE A 38 9.52 13.53 -0.92
N LEU A 39 9.20 12.92 0.22
CA LEU A 39 10.10 12.85 1.38
C LEU A 39 11.39 12.09 1.03
N SER A 40 11.28 10.98 0.33
CA SER A 40 12.44 10.18 -0.08
C SER A 40 13.33 10.95 -1.06
N VAL A 41 12.76 11.67 -2.04
CA VAL A 41 13.51 12.56 -2.95
C VAL A 41 14.22 13.66 -2.17
N TRP A 42 13.53 14.32 -1.23
CA TRP A 42 14.14 15.39 -0.43
C TRP A 42 15.29 14.86 0.44
N LYS A 43 15.11 13.71 1.08
CA LYS A 43 16.18 13.03 1.83
C LYS A 43 17.41 12.78 0.95
N HIS A 44 17.23 12.22 -0.25
CA HIS A 44 18.32 11.94 -1.18
C HIS A 44 19.00 13.21 -1.69
N PHE A 45 18.24 14.28 -1.92
CA PHE A 45 18.80 15.58 -2.28
C PHE A 45 19.68 16.16 -1.17
N LEU A 46 19.27 16.03 0.10
CA LEU A 46 20.04 16.50 1.26
C LEU A 46 21.34 15.72 1.45
N HIS A 47 21.31 14.40 1.24
CA HIS A 47 22.46 13.51 1.43
C HIS A 47 23.39 13.45 0.20
N LYS A 48 23.06 14.12 -0.91
CA LYS A 48 23.82 14.16 -2.17
C LYS A 48 24.06 12.80 -2.87
N ASP A 49 23.39 11.73 -2.42
CA ASP A 49 23.44 10.38 -3.00
C ASP A 49 22.26 10.12 -3.95
N ALA A 50 22.10 10.98 -4.96
CA ALA A 50 20.98 10.93 -5.89
C ALA A 50 21.21 9.91 -7.02
N SER A 51 21.11 8.61 -6.72
CA SER A 51 20.94 7.58 -7.75
C SER A 51 19.46 7.46 -8.12
N SER A 52 19.07 8.06 -9.25
CA SER A 52 17.70 8.03 -9.76
C SER A 52 17.25 6.62 -10.13
N GLU A 53 18.14 5.80 -10.69
CA GLU A 53 17.81 4.43 -11.14
C GLU A 53 17.42 3.50 -9.98
N ALA A 54 18.19 3.54 -8.88
CA ALA A 54 17.88 2.78 -7.67
C ALA A 54 16.59 3.28 -7.00
N PHE A 55 16.31 4.58 -7.07
CA PHE A 55 15.08 5.17 -6.55
C PHE A 55 13.84 4.72 -7.33
N PHE A 56 13.86 4.86 -8.66
CA PHE A 56 12.75 4.47 -9.53
C PHE A 56 12.50 2.96 -9.50
N GLY A 57 13.55 2.13 -9.40
CA GLY A 57 13.40 0.68 -9.26
C GLY A 57 12.71 0.26 -7.95
N LYS A 58 13.02 0.92 -6.83
CA LYS A 58 12.34 0.66 -5.55
C LYS A 58 10.89 1.14 -5.57
N PHE A 59 10.65 2.32 -6.13
CA PHE A 59 9.31 2.90 -6.26
C PHE A 59 8.39 2.05 -7.16
N SER A 60 8.86 1.63 -8.34
CA SER A 60 8.07 0.81 -9.27
C SER A 60 7.73 -0.55 -8.67
N LYS A 61 8.68 -1.19 -7.99
CA LYS A 61 8.44 -2.45 -7.26
C LYS A 61 7.39 -2.28 -6.16
N LYS A 62 7.44 -1.18 -5.40
CA LYS A 62 6.47 -0.85 -4.35
C LYS A 62 5.06 -0.71 -4.93
N ILE A 63 4.90 0.06 -6.01
CA ILE A 63 3.62 0.22 -6.71
C ILE A 63 3.10 -1.13 -7.21
N ALA A 64 3.92 -1.91 -7.90
CA ALA A 64 3.50 -3.19 -8.46
C ALA A 64 2.99 -4.15 -7.37
N ILE A 65 3.69 -4.23 -6.24
CA ILE A 65 3.27 -5.08 -5.10
C ILE A 65 1.95 -4.57 -4.51
N TYR A 66 1.77 -3.27 -4.35
CA TYR A 66 0.54 -2.72 -3.76
C TYR A 66 -0.65 -2.93 -4.68
N ILE A 67 -0.49 -2.81 -6.00
CA ILE A 67 -1.55 -3.16 -6.97
C ILE A 67 -1.97 -4.62 -6.82
N LEU A 68 -1.02 -5.56 -6.70
CA LEU A 68 -1.32 -6.97 -6.49
C LEU A 68 -2.04 -7.23 -5.16
N LEU A 69 -1.63 -6.55 -4.08
CA LEU A 69 -2.25 -6.67 -2.77
C LEU A 69 -3.68 -6.08 -2.75
N LEU A 70 -3.92 -4.98 -3.48
CA LEU A 70 -5.26 -4.42 -3.66
C LEU A 70 -6.17 -5.45 -4.34
N ILE A 71 -5.74 -6.03 -5.46
CA ILE A 71 -6.49 -7.07 -6.17
C ILE A 71 -6.76 -8.25 -5.23
N LEU A 72 -5.75 -8.71 -4.48
CA LEU A 72 -5.91 -9.82 -3.54
C LEU A 72 -6.91 -9.50 -2.42
N SER A 73 -6.87 -8.29 -1.86
CA SER A 73 -7.83 -7.82 -0.87
C SER A 73 -9.26 -7.84 -1.44
N ASN A 74 -9.44 -7.38 -2.67
CA ASN A 74 -10.74 -7.39 -3.34
C ASN A 74 -11.26 -8.81 -3.61
N VAL A 75 -10.38 -9.73 -4.00
CA VAL A 75 -10.70 -11.16 -4.16
C VAL A 75 -11.16 -11.76 -2.83
N LEU A 76 -10.45 -11.49 -1.73
CA LEU A 76 -10.81 -11.99 -0.40
C LEU A 76 -12.13 -11.38 0.12
N ALA A 77 -12.37 -10.10 -0.17
CA ALA A 77 -13.60 -9.41 0.23
C ALA A 77 -14.84 -9.90 -0.53
N ASN A 78 -14.67 -10.36 -1.76
CA ASN A 78 -15.76 -10.81 -2.64
C ASN A 78 -15.84 -12.33 -2.81
N PHE A 79 -15.00 -13.10 -2.12
CA PHE A 79 -15.02 -14.55 -2.17
C PHE A 79 -16.33 -15.12 -1.60
N LYS A 80 -17.03 -15.91 -2.42
CA LYS A 80 -18.32 -16.51 -2.09
C LYS A 80 -18.22 -18.03 -2.06
N VAL A 81 -18.81 -18.65 -1.04
CA VAL A 81 -19.00 -20.09 -0.93
C VAL A 81 -20.50 -20.34 -0.78
N ASN A 82 -21.08 -21.20 -1.64
CA ASN A 82 -22.53 -21.47 -1.67
C ASN A 82 -23.41 -20.20 -1.84
N GLY A 83 -22.91 -19.19 -2.54
CA GLY A 83 -23.65 -17.95 -2.82
C GLY A 83 -23.63 -16.92 -1.69
N SER A 84 -23.11 -17.23 -0.51
CA SER A 84 -22.86 -16.27 0.56
C SER A 84 -21.40 -15.85 0.61
N VAL A 85 -21.16 -14.59 0.98
CA VAL A 85 -19.80 -14.10 1.25
C VAL A 85 -19.27 -14.74 2.52
N VAL A 86 -18.00 -15.13 2.51
CA VAL A 86 -17.35 -15.66 3.71
C VAL A 86 -16.88 -14.48 4.56
N GLY A 87 -17.59 -14.18 5.65
CA GLY A 87 -17.26 -13.03 6.50
C GLY A 87 -15.80 -13.02 7.01
N ALA A 88 -15.22 -14.19 7.24
CA ALA A 88 -13.82 -14.33 7.63
C ALA A 88 -12.84 -13.82 6.55
N THR A 89 -13.13 -14.02 5.26
CA THR A 89 -12.26 -13.54 4.17
C THR A 89 -12.40 -12.04 3.95
N GLN A 90 -13.58 -11.47 4.19
CA GLN A 90 -13.78 -10.02 4.18
C GLN A 90 -12.90 -9.29 5.19
N TRP A 91 -12.83 -9.82 6.42
CA TRP A 91 -11.99 -9.23 7.47
C TRP A 91 -10.52 -9.24 7.06
N ILE A 92 -10.04 -10.33 6.45
CA ILE A 92 -8.65 -10.43 5.98
C ILE A 92 -8.38 -9.38 4.88
N GLY A 93 -9.31 -9.15 3.96
CA GLY A 93 -9.20 -8.09 2.96
C GLY A 93 -9.03 -6.70 3.60
N THR A 94 -9.87 -6.36 4.58
CA THR A 94 -9.74 -5.11 5.32
C THR A 94 -8.40 -5.00 6.04
N TYR A 95 -7.92 -6.08 6.68
CA TYR A 95 -6.61 -6.11 7.33
C TYR A 95 -5.45 -5.88 6.37
N LEU A 96 -5.50 -6.43 5.15
CA LEU A 96 -4.49 -6.18 4.12
C LEU A 96 -4.43 -4.70 3.75
N CYS A 97 -5.58 -4.04 3.62
CA CYS A 97 -5.65 -2.60 3.33
C CYS A 97 -5.06 -1.77 4.48
N VAL A 98 -5.45 -2.06 5.72
CA VAL A 98 -4.90 -1.39 6.91
C VAL A 98 -3.39 -1.60 7.00
N PHE A 99 -2.91 -2.82 6.76
CA PHE A 99 -1.49 -3.15 6.80
C PHE A 99 -0.69 -2.37 5.74
N MET A 100 -1.19 -2.28 4.51
CA MET A 100 -0.58 -1.46 3.46
C MET A 100 -0.46 0.00 3.89
N MET A 101 -1.51 0.58 4.45
CA MET A 101 -1.51 1.97 4.92
C MET A 101 -0.50 2.19 6.05
N VAL A 102 -0.49 1.32 7.06
CA VAL A 102 0.43 1.43 8.21
C VAL A 102 1.89 1.31 7.74
N ARG A 103 2.17 0.40 6.82
CA ARG A 103 3.51 0.25 6.23
C ARG A 103 3.95 1.52 5.50
N GLU A 104 3.03 2.14 4.77
CA GLU A 104 3.29 3.40 4.07
C GLU A 104 3.60 4.53 5.06
N CYS A 105 2.83 4.63 6.15
CA CYS A 105 3.11 5.58 7.22
C CYS A 105 4.49 5.36 7.85
N PHE A 106 4.92 4.12 8.07
CA PHE A 106 6.26 3.84 8.60
C PHE A 106 7.35 4.28 7.64
N SER A 107 7.17 4.05 6.33
CA SER A 107 8.08 4.55 5.29
C SER A 107 8.21 6.08 5.34
N CYS A 108 7.09 6.80 5.46
CA CYS A 108 7.09 8.25 5.61
C CYS A 108 7.86 8.69 6.87
N VAL A 109 7.63 8.05 8.01
CA VAL A 109 8.30 8.37 9.28
C VAL A 109 9.81 8.17 9.16
N GLU A 110 10.27 7.11 8.51
CA GLU A 110 11.70 6.87 8.27
C GLU A 110 12.32 7.97 7.41
N ASN A 111 11.64 8.39 6.34
CA ASN A 111 12.13 9.47 5.49
C ASN A 111 12.12 10.82 6.21
N ILE A 112 11.09 11.14 7.00
CA ILE A 112 11.05 12.35 7.83
C ILE A 112 12.21 12.36 8.82
N GLN A 113 12.41 11.26 9.55
CA GLN A 113 13.48 11.16 10.56
C GLN A 113 14.86 11.39 9.95
N ALA A 114 15.08 10.92 8.71
CA ALA A 114 16.33 11.11 8.00
C ALA A 114 16.55 12.56 7.53
N ILE A 115 15.49 13.33 7.28
CA ILE A 115 15.59 14.75 6.92
C ILE A 115 15.75 15.60 8.18
N TYR A 116 14.87 15.38 9.16
CA TYR A 116 14.83 16.11 10.41
C TYR A 116 14.41 15.16 11.53
N PRO A 117 15.29 14.85 12.49
CA PRO A 117 15.03 13.84 13.51
C PRO A 117 14.04 14.37 14.56
N ILE A 118 12.74 14.25 14.28
CA ILE A 118 11.64 14.65 15.18
C ILE A 118 11.39 13.58 16.25
N PHE A 119 11.46 12.30 15.87
CA PHE A 119 11.10 11.20 16.75
C PHE A 119 12.32 10.65 17.49
N PRO A 120 12.12 10.07 18.70
CA PRO A 120 13.18 9.34 19.37
C PRO A 120 13.70 8.20 18.50
N THR A 121 15.02 8.04 18.42
CA THR A 121 15.68 7.00 17.60
C THR A 121 15.25 5.59 17.98
N SER A 122 14.94 5.36 19.27
CA SER A 122 14.38 4.09 19.76
C SER A 122 12.98 3.80 19.24
N PHE A 123 12.17 4.83 19.00
CA PHE A 123 10.83 4.68 18.44
C PHE A 123 10.91 4.28 16.97
N VAL A 124 11.69 5.03 16.18
CA VAL A 124 11.89 4.74 14.74
C VAL A 124 12.52 3.36 14.54
N ARG A 125 13.50 2.98 15.37
CA ARG A 125 14.09 1.64 15.34
C ARG A 125 13.06 0.53 15.55
N ARG A 126 12.12 0.70 16.49
CA ARG A 126 11.04 -0.28 16.72
C ARG A 126 10.09 -0.39 15.53
N LEU A 127 9.79 0.71 14.85
CA LEU A 127 8.97 0.68 13.62
C LEU A 127 9.67 -0.10 12.51
N LYS A 128 10.98 0.10 12.39
CA LYS A 128 11.81 -0.63 11.42
C LYS A 128 11.92 -2.12 11.74
N ASP A 129 12.15 -2.47 13.01
CA ASP A 129 12.21 -3.87 13.46
C ASP A 129 10.89 -4.60 13.17
N PHE A 130 9.76 -3.92 13.36
CA PHE A 130 8.45 -4.45 13.00
C PHE A 130 8.29 -4.70 11.49
N ASN A 131 8.79 -3.80 10.64
CA ASN A 131 8.76 -3.96 9.18
C ASN A 131 9.68 -5.09 8.68
N ASP A 132 10.84 -5.28 9.31
CA ASP A 132 11.86 -6.24 8.86
C ASP A 132 11.64 -7.67 9.39
N LYS A 133 11.21 -7.81 10.66
CA LYS A 133 11.14 -9.13 11.35
C LYS A 133 9.76 -9.47 11.90
N GLY A 134 8.83 -8.52 11.99
CA GLY A 134 7.53 -8.72 12.62
C GLY A 134 7.58 -8.99 14.13
N GLU A 135 8.75 -8.84 14.76
CA GLU A 135 8.97 -9.12 16.18
C GLU A 135 9.22 -7.82 16.95
N TYR A 136 8.56 -7.65 18.10
CA TYR A 136 8.94 -6.64 19.08
C TYR A 136 10.11 -7.18 19.91
N ILE A 137 11.28 -6.53 19.83
CA ILE A 137 12.43 -6.92 20.63
C ILE A 137 12.09 -6.79 22.13
N LYS A 138 12.15 -7.89 22.87
CA LYS A 138 12.23 -7.88 24.34
C LYS A 138 13.54 -7.18 24.71
N LYS A 139 13.44 -6.11 25.51
CA LYS A 139 14.61 -5.55 26.17
C LYS A 139 15.06 -6.55 27.23
N ASP A 140 16.14 -7.26 26.95
CA ASP A 140 17.02 -7.79 27.99
C ASP A 140 17.95 -6.66 28.47
#